data_AF-A0A947UTF2-F1
#
_entry.id   AF-A0A947UTF2-F1
#
_cell.length_a   1.000
_cell.length_b   1.000
_cell.length_c   1.000
_cell.angle_alpha   90.00
_cell.angle_beta   90.00
_cell.angle_gamma   90.00
#
_symmetry.space_group_name_H-M   'P 1'
#
loop_
_entity.id
_entity.type
_entity.pdbx_description
1 polymer ?
#
loop_
_entity_poly.entity_id
_entity_poly.type
_entity_poly.pdbx_seq_one_letter_code
_entity_poly.pdbx_strand_id
1 'polypeptide(L)' 'MKTTFLDFEQPIAELEAKIEELRFVQDDSALDISEEIRRLQKKSQTLTKDIYAKLNAWQVSQVARHPQRPYTLD' A
#
# COMPACT_ATOMS: atom_id res chain seq x y z
N MET A 1 -9.55 4.06 -9.58
CA MET A 1 -10.29 3.16 -8.67
C MET A 1 -9.85 3.48 -7.25
N LYS A 2 -10.78 3.66 -6.30
CA LYS A 2 -10.39 3.80 -4.88
C LYS A 2 -9.89 2.44 -4.41
N THR A 3 -8.63 2.34 -4.00
CA THR A 3 -8.11 1.16 -3.29
C THR A 3 -8.84 1.07 -1.95
N THR A 4 -9.64 0.03 -1.77
CA THR A 4 -10.20 -0.30 -0.46
C THR A 4 -9.16 -1.10 0.30
N PHE A 5 -8.79 -0.64 1.49
CA PHE A 5 -7.86 -1.34 2.37
C PHE A 5 -8.63 -2.07 3.46
N LEU A 6 -8.18 -3.27 3.82
CA LEU A 6 -8.67 -3.99 4.99
C LEU A 6 -8.05 -3.41 6.26
N ASP A 7 -8.64 -3.69 7.42
CA ASP A 7 -8.21 -3.11 8.71
C ASP A 7 -6.73 -3.38 9.03
N PHE A 8 -6.23 -4.57 8.68
CA PHE A 8 -4.84 -4.94 8.90
C PHE A 8 -3.87 -4.35 7.85
N GLU A 9 -4.40 -3.75 6.79
CA GLU A 9 -3.62 -3.06 5.74
C GLU A 9 -3.54 -1.55 5.96
N GLN A 10 -4.20 -1.01 6.98
CA GLN A 10 -4.09 0.40 7.39
C GLN A 10 -2.64 0.94 7.43
N PRO A 11 -1.65 0.24 8.02
CA PRO A 11 -0.28 0.76 8.04
C PRO A 11 0.39 0.77 6.65
N ILE A 12 -0.12 -0.01 5.69
CA ILE A 12 0.30 0.06 4.28
C ILE A 12 -0.35 1.28 3.61
N ALA A 13 -1.66 1.46 3.83
CA ALA A 13 -2.43 2.59 3.29
C ALA A 13 -1.84 3.94 3.71
N GLU A 14 -1.44 4.08 4.97
CA GLU A 14 -0.79 5.29 5.48
C GLU A 14 0.55 5.56 4.78
N LEU A 15 1.37 4.52 4.54
CA LEU A 15 2.63 4.66 3.82
C LEU A 15 2.42 5.02 2.35
N GLU A 16 1.44 4.41 1.68
CA GLU A 16 1.10 4.75 0.30
C GLU A 16 0.58 6.18 0.18
N ALA A 17 -0.31 6.60 1.07
CA ALA A 17 -0.79 7.98 1.12
C ALA A 17 0.36 8.97 1.32
N LYS A 18 1.34 8.63 2.18
CA LYS A 18 2.52 9.47 2.39
C LYS A 18 3.44 9.53 1.16
N ILE A 19 3.61 8.42 0.46
CA ILE A 19 4.38 8.36 -0.79
C ILE A 19 3.72 9.22 -1.86
N GLU A 20 2.39 9.14 -2.01
CA GLU A 20 1.64 9.96 -2.97
C GLU A 20 1.72 11.45 -2.63
N GLU A 21 1.60 11.82 -1.35
CA GLU A 21 1.77 13.20 -0.91
C GLU A 21 3.17 13.73 -1.28
N LEU A 22 4.22 12.93 -1.02
CA LEU A 22 5.60 13.31 -1.37
C LEU A 22 5.81 13.39 -2.89
N ARG A 23 5.16 12.54 -3.69
CA ARG A 23 5.20 12.64 -5.15
C ARG A 23 4.58 13.95 -5.65
N PHE A 24 3.43 14.34 -5.10
CA PHE A 24 2.81 15.63 -5.42
C PHE A 24 3.72 16.81 -5.07
N VAL A 25 4.35 16.78 -3.89
CA VAL A 25 5.27 17.85 -3.46
C VAL A 25 6.54 17.89 -4.32
N GLN A 26 7.00 16.75 -4.83
CA GLN A 26 8.15 16.68 -5.73
C GLN A 26 7.88 17.39 -7.06
N ASP A 27 6.68 17.20 -7.63
CA ASP A 27 6.32 17.82 -8.90
C ASP A 27 6.23 19.36 -8.78
N ASP A 28 5.91 19.88 -7.59
CA ASP A 28 5.80 21.32 -7.30
C ASP A 28 7.10 21.96 -6.77
N SER A 29 8.13 21.18 -6.43
CA SER A 29 9.33 21.65 -5.72
C SER A 29 10.62 21.31 -6.46
N ALA A 30 11.60 22.23 -6.45
CA ALA A 30 12.94 21.99 -7.01
C ALA A 30 13.81 21.05 -6.14
N LEU A 31 13.28 20.53 -5.03
CA LEU A 31 13.99 19.63 -4.12
C LEU A 31 13.90 18.18 -4.60
N ASP A 32 15.05 17.53 -4.76
CA ASP A 32 15.10 16.11 -5.08
C ASP A 32 14.79 15.25 -3.83
N ILE A 33 13.52 14.85 -3.71
CA ILE A 33 13.05 13.91 -2.69
C ILE A 33 12.90 12.48 -3.22
N SER A 34 13.47 12.18 -4.39
CA SER A 34 13.37 10.85 -5.03
C SER A 34 13.93 9.73 -4.15
N GLU A 35 15.01 9.99 -3.41
CA GLU A 35 15.61 8.98 -2.52
C GLU A 35 14.69 8.63 -1.35
N GLU A 36 14.03 9.63 -0.77
CA GLU A 36 13.09 9.41 0.34
C GLU A 36 11.85 8.65 -0.13
N ILE A 37 11.33 9.00 -1.31
CA ILE A 37 10.25 8.26 -1.96
C ILE A 37 10.64 6.79 -2.17
N ARG A 38 11.84 6.51 -2.71
CA ARG A 38 12.33 5.13 -2.89
C ARG A 38 12.45 4.39 -1.56
N ARG A 39 12.94 5.06 -0.52
CA ARG A 39 13.07 4.48 0.83
C ARG A 39 11.71 4.10 1.40
N LEU A 40 10.71 4.97 1.30
CA LEU A 40 9.35 4.72 1.76
C LEU A 40 8.66 3.62 0.93
N GLN A 41 8.85 3.62 -0.40
CA GLN A 41 8.34 2.54 -1.27
C GLN A 41 8.91 1.18 -0.86
N LYS A 42 10.23 1.09 -0.60
CA LYS A 42 10.85 -0.15 -0.14
C LYS A 42 10.29 -0.59 1.22
N LYS A 43 10.06 0.37 2.14
CA LYS A 43 9.44 0.10 3.44
C LYS A 43 8.01 -0.44 3.28
N SER A 44 7.21 0.18 2.42
CA SER A 44 5.84 -0.27 2.12
C SER A 44 5.82 -1.70 1.57
N GLN A 45 6.71 -2.01 0.61
CA GLN A 45 6.82 -3.36 0.06
C GLN A 45 7.23 -4.41 1.11
N THR A 46 8.20 -4.11 1.96
CA THR A 46 8.61 -5.01 3.04
C THR A 46 7.47 -5.22 4.03
N LEU A 47 6.82 -4.14 4.46
CA LEU A 47 5.69 -4.23 5.39
C LEU A 47 4.52 -5.04 4.82
N THR A 48 4.21 -4.84 3.54
CA THR A 48 3.19 -5.61 2.83
C THR A 48 3.53 -7.10 2.86
N LYS A 49 4.77 -7.46 2.52
CA LYS A 49 5.22 -8.86 2.59
C LYS A 49 5.11 -9.43 4.00
N ASP A 50 5.51 -8.68 5.02
CA ASP A 50 5.50 -9.13 6.40
C ASP A 50 4.08 -9.35 6.95
N ILE A 51 3.14 -8.45 6.61
CA ILE A 51 1.73 -8.56 7.00
C ILE A 51 1.11 -9.77 6.31
N TYR A 52 1.29 -9.87 4.99
CA TYR A 52 0.73 -10.97 4.20
C TYR A 52 1.34 -12.34 4.55
N ALA A 53 2.60 -12.37 5.00
CA ALA A 53 3.24 -13.59 5.48
C ALA A 53 2.71 -14.07 6.85
N LYS A 54 2.10 -13.17 7.65
CA LYS A 54 1.62 -13.45 9.01
C LYS A 54 0.10 -13.40 9.13
N LEU A 55 -0.63 -13.54 8.02
CA LEU A 55 -2.10 -13.51 8.04
C LEU A 55 -2.65 -14.66 8.88
N ASN A 56 -3.62 -14.34 9.72
CA ASN A 56 -4.44 -15.33 10.38
C ASN A 56 -5.55 -15.85 9.45
N ALA A 57 -6.17 -16.97 9.79
CA ALA A 57 -7.19 -17.62 8.96
C ALA A 57 -8.39 -16.71 8.64
N TRP A 58 -8.75 -15.81 9.56
CA TRP A 58 -9.82 -14.84 9.36
C TRP A 58 -9.43 -13.76 8.35
N GLN A 59 -8.22 -13.21 8.47
CA GLN A 59 -7.69 -12.21 7.55
C GLN A 59 -7.56 -12.79 6.13
N VAL A 60 -7.13 -14.04 5.98
CA VAL A 60 -7.15 -14.75 4.68
C VAL A 60 -8.56 -14.79 4.10
N SER A 61 -9.57 -15.05 4.93
CA SER A 61 -10.97 -15.05 4.50
C SER A 61 -11.45 -13.65 4.09
N GLN A 62 -10.96 -12.58 4.75
CA GLN A 62 -11.24 -11.19 4.37
C GLN A 62 -10.60 -10.83 3.01
N VAL A 63 -9.33 -11.19 2.78
CA VAL A 63 -8.66 -11.02 1.48
C VAL A 63 -9.43 -11.76 0.39
N ALA A 64 -9.90 -12.98 0.69
CA ALA A 64 -10.61 -13.77 -0.30
C ALA A 64 -11.93 -13.14 -0.76
N ARG A 65 -12.56 -12.35 0.12
CA ARG A 65 -13.82 -11.62 -0.10
C ARG A 65 -13.60 -10.14 -0.44
N HIS A 66 -12.37 -9.76 -0.79
CA HIS A 66 -12.03 -8.37 -1.07
C HIS A 66 -12.89 -7.81 -2.22
N PRO A 67 -13.50 -6.62 -2.09
CA PRO A 67 -14.39 -6.06 -3.12
C PRO A 67 -13.71 -5.88 -4.49
N GLN A 68 -12.40 -5.68 -4.49
CA GLN A 68 -11.59 -5.47 -5.70
C GLN A 68 -10.77 -6.71 -6.09
N ARG A 69 -11.13 -7.89 -5.58
CA ARG A 69 -10.49 -9.12 -6.03
C ARG A 69 -10.85 -9.36 -7.51
N PRO A 70 -9.87 -9.57 -8.40
CA PRO A 70 -10.14 -9.91 -9.80
C PRO A 70 -11.02 -11.16 -9.90
N TYR A 71 -12.06 -11.08 -10.73
CA TYR A 71 -12.91 -12.19 -11.11
C TYR A 71 -12.36 -12.89 -12.34
N THR A 72 -13.00 -13.99 -12.74
CA THR A 72 -12.52 -14.87 -13.81
C THR A 72 -12.38 -14.20 -15.19
N LEU A 73 -12.92 -12.99 -15.37
CA LEU A 73 -12.91 -12.26 -16.64
C LEU A 73 -12.10 -10.94 -16.57
N ASP A 74 -11.44 -10.65 -15.43
CA ASP A 74 -10.58 -9.48 -15.22
C ASP A 74 -9.11 -9.75 -15.61
#